data_AF-A0A8G2BJU5-F1
#
_entry.id   AF-A0A8G2BJU5-F1
#
_cell.length_a   1.000
_cell.length_b   1.000
_cell.length_c   1.000
_cell.angle_alpha   90.00
_cell.angle_beta   90.00
_cell.angle_gamma   90.00
#
_symmetry.space_group_name_H-M   'P 1'
#
loop_
_entity.id
_entity.type
_entity.pdbx_description
1 polymer ?
#
loop_
_entity_poly.entity_id
_entity_poly.type
_entity_poly.pdbx_seq_one_letter_code
_entity_poly.pdbx_strand_id
1 'polypeptide(L)'
;MRGPRENEDPTVKAAAAKPDSLVRRGLSRVYRFRSVRMAFLAVILPLVITVVGGFFVLLEVETYNDAVERLEMKLDRTLASNSVMLARAVWERNEALIASQAVPALIDPDLIGIFITDRAGRTLADFGARETPLGKSITGEAPIRFDAGADLQEAGRLELVMTDAGIRASARSRTLVLIAFAILLSVAIVFAAQAAFDLVIGRPLKELQKAIDSTRLGAPREEVQWSGADEVARVIEAFNRMQRRHTAYENALDEARIDLEQRVEERTVELKRARDEARAANRAKSAFLANMSHELRTPLNAIIGFAEVLKNQKFGPLGDERYSSYAEIVRTSGTHLLDLINDLLDLSRAEAGGLIPADSTLAVDAQIRRAIDMSRTEIDASGLTVRVAVDADVPARRSTTAGRCRSSWPIPASAFPRTRSTRCWSPSPSSIPACTGNTAAPGSGCPCAGPSPRPMAARSLSRARSARGPGSPSSCRPGAPCRRPTTLRRRKPDRQVRRCPGYRMRSRKIVSAIGVS
;
A
#
# COMPACT_ATOMS: atom_id res chain seq x y z
N MET A 1 10.85 -30.19 -51.75
CA MET A 1 9.44 -30.67 -51.66
C MET A 1 8.69 -29.66 -50.81
N ARG A 2 8.04 -28.64 -51.40
CA ARG A 2 6.62 -28.57 -51.83
C ARG A 2 5.58 -28.78 -50.69
N GLY A 3 5.18 -27.65 -50.07
CA GLY A 3 3.82 -27.17 -49.69
C GLY A 3 2.88 -28.00 -48.80
N PRO A 4 1.74 -27.43 -48.33
CA PRO A 4 1.23 -26.05 -48.55
C PRO A 4 0.80 -25.29 -47.27
N ARG A 5 0.57 -23.98 -47.47
CA ARG A 5 -0.04 -23.00 -46.55
C ARG A 5 -1.56 -23.09 -46.63
N GLU A 6 -2.25 -22.92 -45.50
CA GLU A 6 -3.69 -22.67 -45.44
C GLU A 6 -3.94 -21.24 -44.94
N ASN A 7 -4.77 -20.52 -45.69
CA ASN A 7 -5.18 -19.14 -45.49
C ASN A 7 -6.33 -19.07 -44.48
N GLU A 8 -6.22 -18.23 -43.45
CA GLU A 8 -7.38 -17.79 -42.66
C GLU A 8 -8.00 -16.52 -43.27
N ASP A 9 -9.32 -16.59 -43.43
CA ASP A 9 -10.23 -15.65 -44.09
C ASP A 9 -10.46 -14.35 -43.27
N PRO A 10 -10.35 -13.14 -43.85
CA PRO A 10 -10.51 -11.88 -43.13
C PRO A 10 -11.98 -11.45 -42.89
N THR A 11 -12.98 -12.24 -43.27
CA THR A 11 -14.39 -11.79 -43.29
C THR A 11 -15.19 -11.94 -41.99
N VAL A 12 -14.65 -12.57 -40.93
CA VAL A 12 -15.41 -12.82 -39.68
C VAL A 12 -15.27 -11.70 -38.63
N LYS A 13 -14.45 -10.66 -38.86
CA LYS A 13 -14.24 -9.55 -37.89
C LYS A 13 -15.18 -8.35 -38.04
N ALA A 14 -16.23 -8.44 -38.86
CA ALA A 14 -17.08 -7.29 -39.20
C ALA A 14 -18.44 -7.18 -38.48
N ALA A 15 -18.80 -8.07 -37.53
CA ALA A 15 -20.16 -8.12 -36.98
C ALA A 15 -20.31 -7.89 -35.47
N ALA A 16 -19.46 -7.07 -34.83
CA ALA A 16 -19.62 -6.70 -33.41
C ALA A 16 -19.30 -5.23 -33.10
N ALA A 17 -19.62 -4.31 -34.01
CA ALA A 17 -19.54 -2.87 -33.74
C ALA A 17 -20.79 -2.38 -32.99
N LYS A 18 -20.69 -2.30 -31.66
CA LYS A 18 -21.65 -1.62 -30.76
C LYS A 18 -21.98 -0.18 -31.25
N PRO A 19 -23.25 0.25 -31.27
CA PRO A 19 -23.65 1.56 -31.78
C PRO A 19 -23.50 2.71 -30.75
N ASP A 20 -22.61 2.60 -29.76
CA ASP A 20 -22.45 3.60 -28.68
C ASP A 20 -21.23 4.52 -28.84
N SER A 21 -20.36 4.26 -29.81
CA SER A 21 -19.04 4.91 -29.88
C SER A 21 -18.99 6.21 -30.68
N LEU A 22 -19.98 6.50 -31.52
CA LEU A 22 -20.01 7.72 -32.33
C LEU A 22 -20.58 8.92 -31.57
N VAL A 23 -21.59 8.72 -30.71
CA VAL A 23 -22.19 9.81 -29.90
C VAL A 23 -21.22 10.28 -28.80
N ARG A 24 -20.47 9.37 -28.15
CA ARG A 24 -19.45 9.74 -27.15
C ARG A 24 -18.22 10.43 -27.74
N ARG A 25 -17.89 10.20 -29.01
CA ARG A 25 -16.71 10.81 -29.67
C ARG A 25 -16.94 12.24 -30.17
N GLY A 26 -18.19 12.62 -30.43
CA GLY A 26 -18.56 13.99 -30.80
C GLY A 26 -18.49 14.97 -29.62
N LEU A 27 -18.93 14.54 -28.44
CA LEU A 27 -19.01 15.40 -27.24
C LEU A 27 -17.67 15.54 -26.50
N SER A 28 -16.77 14.56 -26.56
CA SER A 28 -15.51 14.59 -25.81
C SER A 28 -14.40 15.42 -26.48
N ARG A 29 -14.62 15.93 -27.69
CA ARG A 29 -13.59 16.66 -28.47
C ARG A 29 -13.72 18.18 -28.37
N VAL A 30 -14.86 18.69 -27.90
CA VAL A 30 -15.13 20.13 -27.83
C VAL A 30 -14.49 20.81 -26.61
N TYR A 31 -14.21 20.09 -25.52
CA TYR A 31 -13.72 20.73 -24.29
C TYR A 31 -12.62 19.94 -23.57
N ARG A 32 -11.42 19.89 -24.15
CA ARG A 32 -10.18 19.64 -23.40
C ARG A 32 -9.71 20.95 -22.78
N PHE A 33 -10.38 21.42 -21.74
CA PHE A 33 -9.87 22.56 -21.00
C PHE A 33 -8.66 22.16 -20.17
N ARG A 34 -7.53 22.84 -20.43
CA ARG A 34 -6.30 22.73 -19.64
C ARG A 34 -6.44 23.30 -18.23
N SER A 35 -7.48 24.11 -17.96
CA SER A 35 -7.74 24.70 -16.64
C SER A 35 -9.24 24.81 -16.35
N VAL A 36 -9.62 24.66 -15.08
CA VAL A 36 -11.01 24.78 -14.62
C VAL A 36 -11.59 26.16 -14.94
N ARG A 37 -10.76 27.21 -14.91
CA ARG A 37 -11.15 28.57 -15.32
C ARG A 37 -11.63 28.66 -16.76
N MET A 38 -10.92 28.03 -17.70
CA MET A 38 -11.31 28.05 -19.10
C MET A 38 -12.60 27.26 -19.33
N ALA A 39 -12.82 26.19 -18.56
CA ALA A 39 -14.08 25.44 -18.58
C ALA A 39 -15.25 26.28 -18.09
N PHE A 40 -15.06 27.01 -16.99
CA PHE A 40 -16.07 27.93 -16.46
C PHE A 40 -16.40 29.05 -17.46
N LEU A 41 -15.38 29.71 -18.02
CA LEU A 41 -15.55 30.78 -19.01
C LEU A 41 -16.30 30.30 -20.25
N ALA A 42 -16.00 29.10 -20.73
CA ALA A 42 -16.64 28.58 -21.93
C ALA A 42 -18.12 28.21 -21.75
N VAL A 43 -18.58 28.02 -20.52
CA VAL A 43 -20.00 27.83 -20.21
C VAL A 43 -20.67 29.17 -19.97
N ILE A 44 -20.05 30.06 -19.18
CA ILE A 44 -20.70 31.31 -18.76
C ILE A 44 -20.75 32.36 -19.87
N LEU A 45 -19.72 32.45 -20.71
CA LEU A 45 -19.65 33.43 -21.80
C LEU A 45 -20.82 33.28 -22.80
N PRO A 46 -21.07 32.11 -23.40
CA PRO A 46 -22.21 31.96 -24.32
C PRO A 46 -23.54 32.12 -23.59
N LEU A 47 -23.67 31.61 -22.35
CA LEU A 47 -24.90 31.75 -21.56
C LEU A 47 -25.25 33.23 -21.33
N VAL A 48 -24.30 34.04 -20.90
CA VAL A 48 -24.50 35.47 -20.66
C VAL A 48 -24.83 36.20 -21.96
N ILE A 49 -24.11 35.92 -23.05
CA ILE A 49 -24.39 36.54 -24.37
C ILE A 49 -25.80 36.19 -24.84
N THR A 50 -26.22 34.93 -24.72
CA THR A 50 -27.57 34.51 -25.14
C THR A 50 -28.66 35.13 -24.28
N VAL A 51 -28.50 35.13 -22.95
CA VAL A 51 -29.51 35.67 -22.04
C VAL A 51 -29.61 37.19 -22.15
N VAL A 52 -28.48 37.90 -22.08
CA VAL A 52 -28.44 39.36 -22.17
C VAL A 52 -28.85 39.81 -23.57
N GLY A 53 -28.28 39.22 -24.62
CA GLY A 53 -28.61 39.55 -26.00
C GLY A 53 -30.09 39.28 -26.31
N GLY A 54 -30.62 38.12 -25.89
CA GLY A 54 -32.03 37.78 -26.07
C GLY A 54 -32.98 38.76 -25.38
N PHE A 55 -32.65 39.20 -24.17
CA PHE A 55 -33.42 40.21 -23.44
C PHE A 55 -33.49 41.54 -24.20
N PHE A 56 -32.35 42.05 -24.70
CA PHE A 56 -32.33 43.30 -25.47
C PHE A 56 -33.06 43.19 -26.82
N VAL A 57 -32.97 42.03 -27.49
CA VAL A 57 -33.74 41.77 -28.72
C VAL A 57 -35.23 41.79 -28.44
N LEU A 58 -35.68 41.18 -27.34
CA LEU A 58 -37.10 41.15 -26.97
C LEU A 58 -37.65 42.56 -26.69
N LEU A 59 -36.89 43.39 -25.98
CA LEU A 59 -37.25 44.80 -25.76
C LEU A 59 -37.34 45.61 -27.07
N GLU A 60 -36.40 45.40 -27.99
CA GLU A 60 -36.41 46.12 -29.28
C GLU A 60 -37.61 45.68 -30.14
N VAL A 61 -37.97 44.39 -30.12
CA VAL A 61 -39.14 43.87 -30.84
C VAL A 61 -40.44 44.44 -30.28
N GLU A 62 -40.61 44.46 -28.96
CA GLU A 62 -41.80 45.02 -28.31
C GLU A 62 -41.96 46.51 -28.64
N THR A 63 -40.88 47.28 -28.48
CA THR A 63 -40.91 48.72 -28.79
C THR A 63 -41.10 49.04 -30.29
N TYR A 64 -40.66 48.15 -31.19
CA TYR A 64 -40.95 48.27 -32.63
C TYR A 64 -42.43 48.00 -32.92
N ASN A 65 -43.02 46.95 -32.32
CA ASN A 65 -44.44 46.63 -32.48
C ASN A 65 -45.32 47.79 -31.99
N ASP A 66 -45.03 48.37 -30.83
CA ASP A 66 -45.74 49.56 -30.33
C ASP A 66 -45.64 50.76 -31.27
N ALA A 67 -44.50 50.92 -31.96
CA ALA A 67 -44.31 52.00 -32.92
C ALA A 67 -45.15 51.79 -34.19
N VAL A 68 -45.27 50.54 -34.66
CA VAL A 68 -46.12 50.20 -35.80
C VAL A 68 -47.60 50.40 -35.47
N GLU A 69 -48.06 49.96 -34.28
CA GLU A 69 -49.46 50.15 -33.87
C GLU A 69 -49.81 51.65 -33.75
N ARG A 70 -48.88 52.47 -33.26
CA ARG A 70 -49.04 53.94 -33.26
C ARG A 70 -49.15 54.53 -34.66
N LEU A 71 -48.44 53.98 -35.65
CA LEU A 71 -48.51 54.42 -37.04
C LEU A 71 -49.86 54.05 -37.68
N GLU A 72 -50.38 52.85 -37.41
CA GLU A 72 -51.70 52.42 -37.88
C GLU A 72 -52.81 53.32 -37.28
N MET A 73 -52.79 53.58 -35.97
CA MET A 73 -53.73 54.51 -35.35
C MET A 73 -53.66 55.93 -35.94
N LYS A 74 -52.46 56.38 -36.33
CA LYS A 74 -52.25 57.68 -36.97
C LYS A 74 -52.81 57.70 -38.39
N LEU A 75 -52.65 56.61 -39.14
CA LEU A 75 -53.24 56.42 -40.47
C LEU A 75 -54.76 56.51 -40.40
N ASP A 76 -55.40 55.76 -39.51
CA ASP A 76 -56.86 55.76 -39.35
C ASP A 76 -57.43 57.14 -38.97
N ARG A 77 -56.77 57.84 -38.05
CA ARG A 77 -57.16 59.22 -37.67
C ARG A 77 -57.02 60.19 -38.83
N THR A 78 -55.94 60.08 -39.59
CA THR A 78 -55.69 60.94 -40.77
C THR A 78 -56.71 60.65 -41.88
N LEU A 79 -57.04 59.38 -42.12
CA LEU A 79 -58.08 58.96 -43.05
C LEU A 79 -59.46 59.51 -42.66
N ALA A 80 -59.84 59.36 -41.39
CA ALA A 80 -61.13 59.83 -40.90
C ALA A 80 -61.27 61.36 -41.00
N SER A 81 -60.23 62.11 -40.64
CA SER A 81 -60.24 63.57 -40.72
C SER A 81 -60.26 64.07 -42.17
N ASN A 82 -59.41 63.51 -43.04
CA ASN A 82 -59.28 63.98 -44.42
C ASN A 82 -60.44 63.55 -45.30
N SER A 83 -61.04 62.38 -45.08
CA SER A 83 -62.22 61.94 -45.83
C SER A 83 -63.42 62.88 -45.65
N VAL A 84 -63.61 63.45 -44.45
CA VAL A 84 -64.64 64.46 -44.18
C VAL A 84 -64.24 65.82 -44.77
N MET A 85 -62.99 66.25 -44.60
CA MET A 85 -62.51 67.54 -45.13
C MET A 85 -62.63 67.63 -46.66
N LEU A 86 -62.26 66.55 -47.36
CA LEU A 86 -62.25 66.47 -48.83
C LEU A 86 -63.64 66.24 -49.44
N ALA A 87 -64.65 65.92 -48.62
CA ALA A 87 -65.98 65.52 -49.11
C ALA A 87 -66.58 66.53 -50.10
N ARG A 88 -66.52 67.82 -49.77
CA ARG A 88 -67.02 68.89 -50.63
C ARG A 88 -66.19 69.04 -51.91
N ALA A 89 -64.87 69.04 -51.78
CA ALA A 89 -63.96 69.23 -52.91
C ALA A 89 -64.09 68.12 -53.96
N VAL A 90 -64.28 66.88 -53.48
CA VAL A 90 -64.47 65.69 -54.33
C VAL A 90 -65.84 65.69 -54.97
N TRP A 91 -66.90 66.05 -54.24
CA TRP A 91 -68.25 66.16 -54.79
C TRP A 91 -68.37 67.21 -55.90
N GLU A 92 -67.76 68.39 -55.69
CA GLU A 92 -67.72 69.48 -56.69
C GLU A 92 -66.72 69.20 -57.83
N ARG A 93 -65.94 68.11 -57.76
CA ARG A 93 -64.88 67.74 -58.71
C ARG A 93 -63.91 68.89 -58.99
N ASN A 94 -63.62 69.68 -57.96
CA ASN A 94 -62.75 70.83 -58.07
C ASN A 94 -61.31 70.43 -57.76
N GLU A 95 -60.53 70.17 -58.82
CA GLU A 95 -59.12 69.74 -58.70
C GLU A 95 -58.27 70.73 -57.88
N ALA A 96 -58.50 72.04 -58.01
CA ALA A 96 -57.76 73.06 -57.26
C ALA A 96 -58.10 73.01 -55.76
N LEU A 97 -59.37 72.76 -55.42
CA LEU A 97 -59.80 72.61 -54.03
C LEU A 97 -59.29 71.29 -53.44
N ILE A 98 -59.30 70.20 -54.21
CA ILE A 98 -58.74 68.91 -53.80
C ILE A 98 -57.23 69.06 -53.53
N ALA A 99 -56.49 69.70 -54.44
CA ALA A 99 -55.06 69.91 -54.28
C ALA A 99 -54.74 70.79 -53.06
N SER A 100 -55.44 71.91 -52.87
CA SER A 100 -55.21 72.80 -51.72
C SER A 100 -55.52 72.16 -50.36
N GLN A 101 -56.40 71.16 -50.32
CA GLN A 101 -56.77 70.44 -49.10
C GLN A 101 -55.96 69.16 -48.87
N ALA A 102 -55.59 68.43 -49.92
CA ALA A 102 -54.85 67.16 -49.82
C ALA A 102 -53.34 67.36 -49.71
N VAL A 103 -52.75 68.29 -50.48
CA VAL A 103 -51.29 68.49 -50.50
C VAL A 103 -50.70 68.84 -49.13
N PRO A 104 -51.34 69.67 -48.27
CA PRO A 104 -50.81 69.94 -46.92
C PRO A 104 -50.63 68.70 -46.04
N ALA A 105 -51.39 67.62 -46.27
CA ALA A 105 -51.24 66.39 -45.50
C ALA A 105 -49.92 65.64 -45.83
N LEU A 106 -49.34 65.87 -47.02
CA LEU A 106 -48.03 65.33 -47.42
C LEU A 106 -46.85 66.01 -46.70
N ILE A 107 -47.11 67.03 -45.87
CA ILE A 107 -46.08 67.61 -44.98
C ILE A 107 -45.72 66.62 -43.86
N ASP A 108 -46.63 65.70 -43.51
CA ASP A 108 -46.35 64.65 -42.53
C ASP A 108 -45.26 63.71 -43.08
N PRO A 109 -44.10 63.57 -42.41
CA PRO A 109 -42.99 62.74 -42.91
C PRO A 109 -43.33 61.25 -43.01
N ASP A 110 -44.39 60.80 -42.32
CA ASP A 110 -44.84 59.42 -42.39
C ASP A 110 -45.79 59.18 -43.58
N LEU A 111 -46.38 60.23 -44.18
CA LEU A 111 -47.32 60.12 -45.30
C LEU A 111 -46.59 60.31 -46.64
N ILE A 112 -46.58 59.26 -47.47
CA ILE A 112 -45.86 59.26 -48.75
C ILE A 112 -46.78 59.35 -49.97
N GLY A 113 -48.07 59.08 -49.80
CA GLY A 113 -49.03 59.07 -50.91
C GLY A 113 -50.46 59.35 -50.49
N ILE A 114 -51.18 60.08 -51.34
CA ILE A 114 -52.61 60.37 -51.25
C ILE A 114 -53.23 60.12 -52.62
N PHE A 115 -54.20 59.23 -52.69
CA PHE A 115 -54.92 58.91 -53.92
C PHE A 115 -56.41 59.07 -53.69
N ILE A 116 -57.07 59.79 -54.60
CA ILE A 116 -58.51 60.04 -54.53
C ILE A 116 -59.14 59.53 -55.81
N THR A 117 -60.18 58.72 -55.65
CA THR A 117 -60.94 58.17 -56.77
C THR A 117 -62.41 58.57 -56.67
N ASP A 118 -63.03 58.80 -57.82
CA ASP A 118 -64.47 59.01 -57.96
C ASP A 118 -65.24 57.70 -57.72
N ARG A 119 -66.57 57.76 -57.59
CA ARG A 119 -67.47 56.60 -57.47
C ARG A 119 -67.31 55.59 -58.63
N ALA A 120 -66.91 56.06 -59.80
CA ALA A 120 -66.63 55.23 -60.98
C ALA A 120 -65.21 54.61 -61.00
N GLY A 121 -64.40 54.82 -59.95
CA GLY A 121 -63.01 54.35 -59.87
C GLY A 121 -62.01 55.16 -60.70
N ARG A 122 -62.43 56.32 -61.22
CA ARG A 122 -61.52 57.24 -61.95
C ARG A 122 -60.70 58.05 -60.95
N THR A 123 -59.39 58.12 -61.18
CA THR A 123 -58.48 58.94 -60.37
C THR A 123 -58.82 60.41 -60.52
N LEU A 124 -59.13 61.08 -59.41
CA LEU A 124 -59.35 62.52 -59.31
C LEU A 124 -58.09 63.23 -58.80
N ALA A 125 -57.29 62.55 -57.98
CA ALA A 125 -56.00 63.05 -57.54
C ALA A 125 -55.03 61.89 -57.28
N ASP A 126 -53.77 62.12 -57.64
CA ASP A 126 -52.66 61.19 -57.47
C ASP A 126 -51.45 62.01 -57.01
N PHE A 127 -51.17 61.95 -55.71
CA PHE A 127 -50.07 62.70 -55.12
C PHE A 127 -49.15 61.75 -54.36
N GLY A 128 -47.85 61.77 -54.68
CA GLY A 128 -46.84 61.00 -53.98
C GLY A 128 -46.59 59.61 -54.57
N ALA A 129 -46.35 58.62 -53.72
CA ALA A 129 -45.97 57.27 -54.11
C ALA A 129 -46.80 56.21 -53.36
N ARG A 130 -47.14 55.11 -54.05
CA ARG A 130 -47.87 53.96 -53.48
C ARG A 130 -46.98 52.99 -52.72
N GLU A 131 -45.69 53.02 -53.00
CA GLU A 131 -44.69 52.14 -52.41
C GLU A 131 -43.44 52.93 -52.05
N THR A 132 -42.75 52.47 -51.01
CA THR A 132 -41.44 53.00 -50.63
C THR A 132 -40.32 52.09 -51.14
N PRO A 133 -39.20 52.63 -51.67
CA PRO A 133 -38.09 51.82 -52.17
C PRO A 133 -37.40 50.96 -51.10
N LEU A 134 -37.48 51.38 -49.83
CA LEU A 134 -36.97 50.63 -48.69
C LEU A 134 -38.02 50.63 -47.59
N GLY A 135 -38.46 49.44 -47.16
CA GLY A 135 -39.28 49.28 -45.96
C GLY A 135 -40.64 48.70 -46.19
N LYS A 136 -41.52 48.94 -45.21
CA LYS A 136 -42.93 48.59 -45.29
C LYS A 136 -43.73 49.87 -45.46
N SER A 137 -44.64 49.87 -46.43
CA SER A 137 -45.72 50.83 -46.51
C SER A 137 -46.98 50.22 -45.92
N ILE A 138 -47.75 51.04 -45.21
CA ILE A 138 -49.06 50.70 -44.70
C ILE A 138 -50.05 51.55 -45.49
N THR A 139 -50.99 50.89 -46.16
CA THR A 139 -52.03 51.54 -46.94
C THR A 139 -53.36 51.42 -46.22
N GLY A 140 -54.11 52.51 -46.17
CA GLY A 140 -55.46 52.51 -45.63
C GLY A 140 -56.41 53.26 -46.56
N GLU A 141 -57.65 52.81 -46.58
CA GLU A 141 -58.68 53.34 -47.48
C GLU A 141 -59.94 53.72 -46.69
N ALA A 142 -60.56 54.85 -47.06
CA ALA A 142 -61.80 55.31 -46.46
C ALA A 142 -62.75 55.87 -47.53
N PRO A 143 -64.07 55.58 -47.46
CA PRO A 143 -65.05 56.19 -48.34
C PRO A 143 -65.24 57.67 -47.98
N ILE A 144 -65.21 58.53 -48.99
CA ILE A 144 -65.54 59.94 -48.86
C ILE A 144 -67.05 60.07 -49.05
N ARG A 145 -67.75 60.51 -48.00
CA ARG A 145 -69.20 60.70 -48.03
C ARG A 145 -69.55 62.18 -47.89
N PHE A 146 -70.45 62.65 -48.74
CA PHE A 146 -70.94 64.02 -48.73
C PHE A 146 -72.44 64.04 -48.38
N ASP A 147 -72.83 64.95 -47.50
CA ASP A 147 -74.24 65.16 -47.15
C ASP A 147 -74.87 66.10 -48.17
N ALA A 148 -75.69 65.54 -49.06
CA ALA A 148 -76.43 66.29 -50.07
C ALA A 148 -77.81 66.79 -49.56
N GLY A 149 -78.03 66.81 -48.25
CA GLY A 149 -79.21 67.35 -47.58
C GLY A 149 -80.35 66.36 -47.34
N ALA A 150 -80.38 65.21 -48.04
CA ALA A 150 -81.41 64.18 -47.87
C ALA A 150 -80.84 62.77 -47.59
N ASP A 151 -79.59 62.49 -47.97
CA ASP A 151 -78.88 61.24 -47.68
C ASP A 151 -77.36 61.42 -47.80
N LEU A 152 -76.60 60.58 -47.08
CA LEU A 152 -75.13 60.51 -47.16
C LEU A 152 -74.73 59.69 -48.38
N GLN A 153 -74.26 60.37 -49.43
CA GLN A 153 -73.82 59.70 -50.66
C GLN A 153 -72.30 59.55 -50.70
N GLU A 154 -71.83 58.41 -51.22
CA GLU A 154 -70.40 58.17 -51.49
C GLU A 154 -69.97 58.99 -52.72
N ALA A 155 -69.15 60.01 -52.47
CA ALA A 155 -68.57 60.87 -53.50
C ALA A 155 -67.32 60.24 -54.13
N GLY A 156 -66.62 59.40 -53.39
CA GLY A 156 -65.38 58.76 -53.84
C GLY A 156 -64.70 57.95 -52.75
N ARG A 157 -63.46 57.50 -53.01
CA ARG A 157 -62.61 56.83 -52.03
C ARG A 157 -61.27 57.57 -51.89
N LEU A 158 -60.84 57.71 -50.64
CA LEU A 158 -59.53 58.23 -50.24
C LEU A 158 -58.64 57.05 -49.85
N GLU A 159 -57.48 56.97 -50.46
CA GLU A 159 -56.41 56.05 -50.11
C GLU A 159 -55.22 56.86 -49.62
N LEU A 160 -54.69 56.50 -48.44
CA LEU A 160 -53.49 57.08 -47.86
C LEU A 160 -52.43 56.00 -47.70
N VAL A 161 -51.19 56.34 -48.02
CA VAL A 161 -50.04 55.45 -47.89
C VAL A 161 -49.04 56.07 -46.95
N MET A 162 -48.75 55.37 -45.84
CA MET A 162 -47.75 55.76 -44.86
C MET A 162 -46.53 54.81 -44.88
N THR A 163 -45.37 55.29 -44.42
CA THR A 163 -44.09 54.56 -44.40
C THR A 163 -43.56 54.34 -42.98
N ASP A 164 -42.85 53.23 -42.76
CA ASP A 164 -42.15 52.95 -41.51
C ASP A 164 -40.71 53.54 -41.46
N ALA A 165 -40.34 54.38 -42.42
CA ALA A 165 -38.99 54.93 -42.55
C ALA A 165 -38.51 55.68 -41.30
N GLY A 166 -39.39 56.51 -40.69
CA GLY A 166 -39.10 57.21 -39.43
C GLY A 166 -38.85 56.24 -38.27
N ILE A 167 -39.70 55.22 -38.15
CA ILE A 167 -39.58 54.17 -37.11
C ILE A 167 -38.25 53.44 -37.24
N ARG A 168 -37.85 53.03 -38.45
CA ARG A 168 -36.57 52.33 -38.67
C ARG A 168 -35.35 53.20 -38.43
N ALA A 169 -35.40 54.48 -38.81
CA ALA A 169 -34.31 55.41 -38.55
C ALA A 169 -34.08 55.57 -37.03
N SER A 170 -35.15 55.73 -36.26
CA SER A 170 -35.10 55.79 -34.80
C SER A 170 -34.70 54.46 -34.16
N ALA A 171 -35.18 53.32 -34.69
CA ALA A 171 -34.81 51.99 -34.21
C ALA A 171 -33.32 51.72 -34.42
N ARG A 172 -32.71 52.17 -35.54
CA ARG A 172 -31.29 51.93 -35.83
C ARG A 172 -30.37 52.59 -34.80
N SER A 173 -30.59 53.85 -34.46
CA SER A 173 -29.76 54.56 -33.47
C SER A 173 -29.93 53.96 -32.07
N ARG A 174 -31.17 53.65 -31.67
CA ARG A 174 -31.48 52.97 -30.40
C ARG A 174 -30.84 51.59 -30.33
N THR A 175 -30.96 50.77 -31.38
CA THR A 175 -30.40 49.41 -31.46
C THR A 175 -28.89 49.43 -31.26
N LEU A 176 -28.16 50.38 -31.85
CA LEU A 176 -26.71 50.50 -31.64
C LEU A 176 -26.35 50.79 -30.18
N VAL A 177 -27.10 51.70 -29.53
CA VAL A 177 -26.91 52.01 -28.10
C VAL A 177 -27.23 50.79 -27.23
N LEU A 178 -28.31 50.07 -27.52
CA LEU A 178 -28.68 48.85 -26.79
C LEU A 178 -27.66 47.72 -26.97
N ILE A 179 -27.12 47.52 -28.17
CA ILE A 179 -26.03 46.55 -28.41
C ILE A 179 -24.78 46.93 -27.59
N ALA A 180 -24.38 48.20 -27.59
CA ALA A 180 -23.24 48.65 -26.81
C ALA A 180 -23.45 48.39 -25.30
N PHE A 181 -24.66 48.67 -24.79
CA PHE A 181 -25.01 48.40 -23.40
C PHE A 181 -25.06 46.90 -23.09
N ALA A 182 -25.61 46.08 -23.99
CA ALA A 182 -25.65 44.62 -23.85
C ALA A 182 -24.24 44.02 -23.79
N ILE A 183 -23.30 44.52 -24.61
CA ILE A 183 -21.90 44.10 -24.59
C ILE A 183 -21.25 44.50 -23.26
N LEU A 184 -21.42 45.75 -22.83
CA LEU A 184 -20.84 46.25 -21.57
C LEU A 184 -21.36 45.46 -20.36
N LEU A 185 -22.67 45.24 -20.31
CA LEU A 185 -23.32 44.44 -19.27
C LEU A 185 -22.82 42.99 -19.27
N SER A 186 -22.69 42.39 -20.45
CA SER A 186 -22.17 41.02 -20.58
C SER A 186 -20.73 40.91 -20.07
N VAL A 187 -19.86 41.87 -20.44
CA VAL A 187 -18.48 41.93 -19.95
C VAL A 187 -18.42 42.11 -18.44
N ALA A 188 -19.25 43.00 -17.88
CA ALA A 188 -19.33 43.23 -16.43
C ALA A 188 -19.77 41.98 -15.67
N ILE A 189 -20.80 41.28 -16.15
CA ILE A 189 -21.29 40.03 -15.55
C ILE A 189 -20.22 38.93 -15.60
N VAL A 190 -19.58 38.74 -16.76
CA VAL A 190 -18.51 37.73 -16.91
C VAL A 190 -17.33 38.05 -16.00
N PHE A 191 -16.91 39.32 -15.91
CA PHE A 191 -15.83 39.75 -15.02
C PHE A 191 -16.17 39.51 -13.54
N ALA A 192 -17.37 39.91 -13.10
CA ALA A 192 -17.84 39.68 -11.75
C ALA A 192 -17.91 38.19 -11.40
N ALA A 193 -18.42 37.36 -12.32
CA ALA A 193 -18.48 35.92 -12.13
C ALA A 193 -17.08 35.29 -12.06
N GLN A 194 -16.12 35.76 -12.85
CA GLN A 194 -14.74 35.29 -12.81
C GLN A 194 -14.05 35.67 -11.48
N ALA A 195 -14.25 36.90 -11.01
CA ALA A 195 -13.73 37.34 -9.72
C ALA A 195 -14.33 36.54 -8.55
N ALA A 196 -15.64 36.30 -8.58
CA ALA A 196 -16.32 35.46 -7.61
C ALA A 196 -15.78 34.02 -7.62
N PHE A 197 -15.62 33.40 -8.81
CA PHE A 197 -15.04 32.07 -8.94
C PHE A 197 -13.63 31.99 -8.34
N ASP A 198 -12.79 32.99 -8.61
CA ASP A 198 -11.43 33.03 -8.10
C ASP A 198 -11.38 33.22 -6.58
N LEU A 199 -12.28 34.00 -6.00
CA LEU A 199 -12.36 34.19 -4.55
C LEU A 199 -12.90 32.96 -3.82
N VAL A 200 -13.97 32.36 -4.36
CA VAL A 200 -14.71 31.27 -3.70
C VAL A 200 -14.02 29.92 -3.91
N ILE A 201 -13.53 29.62 -5.13
CA ILE A 201 -12.98 28.30 -5.48
C ILE A 201 -11.48 28.38 -5.79
N GLY A 202 -11.06 29.39 -6.54
CA GLY A 202 -9.69 29.48 -7.06
C GLY A 202 -8.62 29.66 -5.97
N ARG A 203 -8.80 30.62 -5.06
CA ARG A 203 -7.88 30.91 -3.95
C ARG A 203 -7.72 29.75 -2.98
N PRO A 204 -8.79 29.16 -2.40
CA PRO A 204 -8.62 28.06 -1.45
C PRO A 204 -7.94 26.84 -2.07
N LEU A 205 -8.27 26.51 -3.32
CA LEU A 205 -7.61 25.40 -4.01
C LEU A 205 -6.11 25.68 -4.23
N LYS A 206 -5.73 26.93 -4.51
CA LYS A 206 -4.33 27.34 -4.66
C LYS A 206 -3.56 27.25 -3.34
N GLU A 207 -4.16 27.65 -2.22
CA GLU A 207 -3.53 27.52 -0.90
C GLU A 207 -3.40 26.04 -0.48
N LEU A 208 -4.42 25.22 -0.73
CA LEU A 208 -4.35 23.78 -0.50
C LEU A 208 -3.26 23.13 -1.37
N GLN A 209 -3.16 23.51 -2.64
CA GLN A 209 -2.11 23.01 -3.54
C GLN A 209 -0.72 23.37 -3.02
N LYS A 210 -0.51 24.63 -2.59
CA LYS A 210 0.77 25.05 -1.99
C LYS A 210 1.13 24.22 -0.76
N ALA A 211 0.16 23.94 0.13
CA ALA A 211 0.41 23.13 1.33
C ALA A 211 0.75 21.66 0.99
N ILE A 212 0.15 21.12 -0.08
CA ILE A 212 0.50 19.79 -0.58
C ILE A 212 1.92 19.79 -1.16
N ASP A 213 2.28 20.81 -1.95
CA ASP A 213 3.59 20.89 -2.59
C ASP A 213 4.71 21.21 -1.59
N SER A 214 4.45 22.00 -0.54
CA SER A 214 5.43 22.24 0.54
C SER A 214 5.75 20.96 1.31
N THR A 215 4.76 20.07 1.51
CA THR A 215 4.97 18.76 2.16
C THR A 215 5.95 17.88 1.37
N ARG A 216 5.97 17.97 0.03
CA ARG A 216 6.92 17.21 -0.81
C ARG A 216 8.37 17.64 -0.64
N LEU A 217 8.60 18.89 -0.24
CA LEU A 217 9.92 19.47 -0.06
C LEU A 217 10.49 19.21 1.35
N GLY A 218 9.81 18.40 2.18
CA GLY A 218 10.23 18.13 3.56
C GLY A 218 10.03 19.31 4.50
N ALA A 219 9.29 20.35 4.08
CA ALA A 219 8.89 21.44 4.95
C ALA A 219 7.92 20.93 6.05
N PRO A 220 7.85 21.60 7.20
CA PRO A 220 6.86 21.29 8.23
C PRO A 220 5.44 21.24 7.65
N ARG A 221 4.68 20.23 8.04
CA ARG A 221 3.28 20.08 7.62
C ARG A 221 2.43 21.15 8.29
N GLU A 222 2.19 22.24 7.58
CA GLU A 222 1.34 23.33 8.04
C GLU A 222 -0.13 23.07 7.73
N GLU A 223 -1.01 23.46 8.66
CA GLU A 223 -2.45 23.40 8.47
C GLU A 223 -2.92 24.55 7.58
N VAL A 224 -3.81 24.24 6.65
CA VAL A 224 -4.42 25.26 5.79
C VAL A 224 -5.53 25.92 6.59
N GLN A 225 -5.34 27.19 6.95
CA GLN A 225 -6.37 27.99 7.62
C GLN A 225 -7.35 28.52 6.58
N TRP A 226 -8.62 28.10 6.69
CA TRP A 226 -9.68 28.55 5.80
C TRP A 226 -10.97 28.76 6.59
N SER A 227 -11.66 29.87 6.33
CA SER A 227 -12.86 30.29 7.05
C SER A 227 -14.18 29.96 6.33
N GLY A 228 -14.13 29.38 5.13
CA GLY A 228 -15.34 28.94 4.41
C GLY A 228 -16.05 27.79 5.12
N ALA A 229 -17.36 27.66 4.88
CA ALA A 229 -18.21 26.57 5.41
C ALA A 229 -18.78 25.67 4.30
N ASP A 230 -18.13 25.64 3.13
CA ASP A 230 -18.58 24.97 1.91
C ASP A 230 -17.97 23.56 1.73
N GLU A 231 -18.23 22.94 0.58
CA GLU A 231 -17.62 21.67 0.15
C GLU A 231 -16.09 21.72 0.23
N VAL A 232 -15.50 22.86 -0.15
CA VAL A 232 -14.05 23.05 -0.17
C VAL A 232 -13.50 23.04 1.27
N ALA A 233 -14.20 23.69 2.20
CA ALA A 233 -13.86 23.65 3.62
C ALA A 233 -13.84 22.22 4.17
N ARG A 234 -14.80 21.36 3.80
CA ARG A 234 -14.80 19.95 4.22
C ARG A 234 -13.56 19.19 3.73
N VAL A 235 -13.12 19.47 2.50
CA VAL A 235 -11.89 18.86 1.95
C VAL A 235 -10.66 19.37 2.69
N ILE A 236 -10.57 20.68 2.95
CA ILE A 236 -9.48 21.28 3.72
C ILE A 236 -9.42 20.69 5.14
N GLU A 237 -10.57 20.53 5.80
CA GLU A 237 -10.64 19.94 7.13
C GLU A 237 -10.19 18.47 7.14
N ALA A 238 -10.59 17.69 6.12
CA ALA A 238 -10.15 16.31 5.95
C ALA A 238 -8.63 16.23 5.72
N PHE A 239 -8.07 17.15 4.93
CA PHE A 239 -6.64 17.27 4.73
C PHE A 239 -5.92 17.63 6.04
N ASN A 240 -6.37 18.65 6.78
CA ASN A 240 -5.77 19.05 8.05
C ASN A 240 -5.84 17.91 9.10
N ARG A 241 -6.94 17.16 9.15
CA ARG A 241 -7.06 15.96 10.00
C ARG A 241 -6.06 14.87 9.62
N MET A 242 -5.84 14.65 8.32
CA MET A 242 -4.80 13.73 7.84
C MET A 242 -3.41 14.21 8.24
N GLN A 243 -3.11 15.50 8.06
CA GLN A 243 -1.81 16.09 8.43
C GLN A 243 -1.53 15.93 9.92
N ARG A 244 -2.51 16.24 10.80
CA ARG A 244 -2.38 16.03 12.25
C ARG A 244 -2.08 14.58 12.62
N ARG A 245 -2.74 13.61 11.97
CA ARG A 245 -2.44 12.18 12.19
C ARG A 245 -1.02 11.83 11.75
N HIS A 246 -0.57 12.36 10.62
CA HIS A 246 0.77 12.06 10.11
C HIS A 246 1.86 12.61 11.04
N THR A 247 1.73 13.86 11.47
CA THR A 247 2.65 14.46 12.44
C THR A 247 2.64 13.70 13.77
N ALA A 248 1.46 13.28 14.25
CA ALA A 248 1.37 12.46 15.47
C ALA A 248 2.05 11.10 15.32
N TYR A 249 1.95 10.44 14.16
CA TYR A 249 2.64 9.18 13.91
C TYR A 249 4.16 9.34 13.81
N GLU A 250 4.64 10.40 13.16
CA GLU A 250 6.08 10.68 13.10
C GLU A 250 6.66 10.90 14.49
N ASN A 251 6.02 11.75 15.30
CA ASN A 251 6.46 12.00 16.68
C ASN A 251 6.44 10.73 17.54
N ALA A 252 5.39 9.90 17.43
CA ALA A 252 5.30 8.64 18.16
C ALA A 252 6.34 7.61 17.70
N LEU A 253 6.69 7.61 16.41
CA LEU A 253 7.72 6.73 15.86
C LEU A 253 9.11 7.16 16.36
N ASP A 254 9.38 8.46 16.41
CA ASP A 254 10.64 8.99 16.92
C ASP A 254 10.80 8.70 18.42
N GLU A 255 9.73 8.87 19.21
CA GLU A 255 9.73 8.50 20.63
C GLU A 255 9.99 6.99 20.83
N ALA A 256 9.30 6.13 20.08
CA ALA A 256 9.49 4.69 20.15
C ALA A 256 10.90 4.27 19.69
N ARG A 257 11.47 4.98 18.71
CA ARG A 257 12.84 4.74 18.25
C ARG A 257 13.85 5.05 19.33
N ILE A 258 13.72 6.20 20.01
CA ILE A 258 14.61 6.60 21.10
C ILE A 258 14.52 5.60 22.26
N ASP A 259 13.32 5.19 22.67
CA ASP A 259 13.13 4.16 23.72
C ASP A 259 13.77 2.82 23.33
N LEU A 260 13.60 2.39 22.08
CA LEU A 260 14.21 1.14 21.60
C LEU A 260 15.74 1.23 21.56
N GLU A 261 16.30 2.34 21.09
CA GLU A 261 17.76 2.57 21.07
C GLU A 261 18.33 2.51 22.49
N GLN A 262 17.66 3.12 23.47
CA GLN A 262 18.07 3.07 24.88
C GLN A 262 18.03 1.63 25.44
N ARG A 263 16.93 0.89 25.23
CA ARG A 263 16.80 -0.49 25.72
C ARG A 263 17.85 -1.41 25.11
N VAL A 264 18.16 -1.22 23.82
CA VAL A 264 19.20 -1.99 23.13
C VAL A 264 20.56 -1.72 23.77
N GLU A 265 20.90 -0.48 24.07
CA GLU A 265 22.16 -0.13 24.73
C GLU A 265 22.25 -0.73 26.13
N GLU A 266 21.22 -0.56 26.96
CA GLU A 266 21.15 -1.12 28.32
C GLU A 266 21.37 -2.64 28.33
N ARG A 267 20.66 -3.36 27.44
CA ARG A 267 20.80 -4.82 27.31
C ARG A 267 22.15 -5.23 26.76
N THR A 268 22.73 -4.43 25.87
CA THR A 268 24.08 -4.68 25.33
C THR A 268 25.13 -4.56 26.43
N VAL A 269 25.02 -3.55 27.29
CA VAL A 269 25.90 -3.36 28.46
C VAL A 269 25.75 -4.51 29.45
N GLU A 270 24.51 -4.89 29.79
CA GLU A 270 24.23 -6.00 30.72
C GLU A 270 24.80 -7.33 30.20
N LEU A 271 24.55 -7.65 28.92
CA LEU A 271 25.06 -8.87 28.30
C LEU A 271 26.59 -8.87 28.24
N LYS A 272 27.21 -7.73 27.94
CA LYS A 272 28.67 -7.60 27.94
C LYS A 272 29.24 -7.86 29.33
N ARG A 273 28.63 -7.29 30.38
CA ARG A 273 29.04 -7.49 31.78
C ARG A 273 28.91 -8.96 32.20
N ALA A 274 27.75 -9.58 31.98
CA ALA A 274 27.52 -10.98 32.30
C ALA A 274 28.49 -11.92 31.57
N ARG A 275 28.76 -11.64 30.29
CA ARG A 275 29.77 -12.37 29.50
C ARG A 275 31.17 -12.25 30.10
N ASP A 276 31.57 -11.03 30.48
CA ASP A 276 32.91 -10.79 31.00
C ASP A 276 33.11 -11.40 32.39
N GLU A 277 32.09 -11.39 33.23
CA GLU A 277 32.05 -12.10 34.51
C GLU A 277 32.16 -13.62 34.33
N ALA A 278 31.34 -14.22 33.45
CA ALA A 278 31.43 -15.65 33.16
C ALA A 278 32.81 -16.06 32.62
N ARG A 279 33.41 -15.22 31.77
CA ARG A 279 34.77 -15.45 31.26
C ARG A 279 35.83 -15.33 32.35
N ALA A 280 35.69 -14.36 33.26
CA ALA A 280 36.60 -14.22 34.39
C ALA A 280 36.53 -15.42 35.34
N ALA A 281 35.31 -15.87 35.68
CA ALA A 281 35.08 -17.06 36.48
C ALA A 281 35.68 -18.31 35.84
N ASN A 282 35.52 -18.49 34.52
CA ASN A 282 36.10 -19.63 33.81
C ASN A 282 37.64 -19.62 33.85
N ARG A 283 38.26 -18.45 33.64
CA ARG A 283 39.73 -18.31 33.76
C ARG A 283 40.21 -18.62 35.18
N ALA A 284 39.50 -18.16 36.20
CA ALA A 284 39.83 -18.45 37.59
C ALA A 284 39.71 -19.96 37.90
N LYS A 285 38.66 -20.63 37.42
CA LYS A 285 38.48 -22.10 37.53
C LYS A 285 39.67 -22.84 36.91
N SER A 286 40.05 -22.48 35.68
CA SER A 286 41.18 -23.13 34.98
C SER A 286 42.51 -22.90 35.70
N ALA A 287 42.78 -21.67 36.16
CA ALA A 287 44.00 -21.35 36.90
C ALA A 287 44.07 -22.10 38.24
N PHE A 288 42.96 -22.16 38.97
CA PHE A 288 42.85 -22.91 40.22
C PHE A 288 43.14 -24.40 40.02
N LEU A 289 42.49 -25.04 39.03
CA LEU A 289 42.69 -26.47 38.77
C LEU A 289 44.12 -26.77 38.34
N ALA A 290 44.72 -25.94 37.48
CA ALA A 290 46.10 -26.09 37.06
C ALA A 290 47.08 -26.04 38.24
N ASN A 291 46.93 -25.03 39.12
CA ASN A 291 47.79 -24.90 40.29
C ASN A 291 47.59 -26.06 41.28
N MET A 292 46.33 -26.41 41.60
CA MET A 292 46.03 -27.50 42.52
C MET A 292 46.62 -28.84 42.06
N SER A 293 46.61 -29.12 40.75
CA SER A 293 47.22 -30.36 40.25
C SER A 293 48.73 -30.39 40.41
N HIS A 294 49.42 -29.25 40.19
CA HIS A 294 50.87 -29.18 40.44
C HIS A 294 51.21 -29.42 41.92
N GLU A 295 50.42 -28.84 42.83
CA GLU A 295 50.58 -29.01 44.27
C GLU A 295 50.25 -30.44 44.74
N LEU A 296 49.32 -31.14 44.08
CA LEU A 296 48.97 -32.53 44.41
C LEU A 296 49.92 -33.56 43.79
N ARG A 297 50.43 -33.32 42.58
CA ARG A 297 51.32 -34.26 41.88
C ARG A 297 52.62 -34.49 42.64
N THR A 298 53.19 -33.43 43.20
CA THR A 298 54.50 -33.47 43.88
C THR A 298 54.49 -34.41 45.11
N PRO A 299 53.58 -34.27 46.10
CA PRO A 299 53.51 -35.19 47.22
C PRO A 299 53.04 -36.59 46.81
N LEU A 300 52.12 -36.70 45.84
CA LEU A 300 51.61 -37.99 45.39
C LEU A 300 52.70 -38.84 44.69
N ASN A 301 53.51 -38.21 43.84
CA ASN A 301 54.66 -38.86 43.22
C ASN A 301 55.70 -39.31 44.25
N ALA A 302 55.91 -38.53 45.31
CA ALA A 302 56.79 -38.93 46.41
C ALA A 302 56.24 -40.17 47.13
N ILE A 303 54.94 -40.20 47.46
CA ILE A 303 54.29 -41.36 48.10
C ILE A 303 54.36 -42.61 47.20
N ILE A 304 54.09 -42.48 45.90
CA ILE A 304 54.21 -43.57 44.92
C ILE A 304 55.65 -44.06 44.87
N GLY A 305 56.62 -43.15 44.80
CA GLY A 305 58.05 -43.49 44.75
C GLY A 305 58.52 -44.22 46.01
N PHE A 306 58.12 -43.78 47.20
CA PHE A 306 58.42 -44.50 48.44
C PHE A 306 57.74 -45.87 48.49
N ALA A 307 56.48 -45.97 48.07
CA ALA A 307 55.77 -47.24 47.98
C ALA A 307 56.45 -48.22 47.01
N GLU A 308 56.98 -47.73 45.89
CA GLU A 308 57.73 -48.54 44.92
C GLU A 308 59.09 -49.00 45.46
N VAL A 309 59.81 -48.13 46.17
CA VAL A 309 61.06 -48.49 46.86
C VAL A 309 60.81 -49.57 47.92
N LEU A 310 59.74 -49.44 48.69
CA LEU A 310 59.33 -50.43 49.70
C LEU A 310 58.96 -51.76 49.04
N LYS A 311 58.09 -51.76 48.03
CA LYS A 311 57.69 -52.96 47.28
C LYS A 311 58.90 -53.72 46.72
N ASN A 312 59.84 -52.99 46.12
CA ASN A 312 61.02 -53.57 45.47
C ASN A 312 62.12 -54.00 46.46
N GLN A 313 61.91 -53.84 47.77
CA GLN A 313 62.84 -54.24 48.83
C GLN A 313 64.28 -53.72 48.61
N LYS A 314 64.40 -52.53 48.02
CA LYS A 314 65.68 -51.95 47.55
C LYS A 314 66.72 -51.75 48.66
N PHE A 315 66.30 -51.72 49.92
CA PHE A 315 67.14 -51.55 51.11
C PHE A 315 67.15 -52.79 52.05
N GLY A 316 66.60 -53.92 51.60
CA GLY A 316 66.53 -55.17 52.37
C GLY A 316 65.11 -55.74 52.49
N PRO A 317 64.95 -57.00 52.95
CA PRO A 317 63.65 -57.65 53.09
C PRO A 317 62.79 -56.97 54.17
N LEU A 318 61.50 -56.77 53.89
CA LEU A 318 60.54 -56.08 54.77
C LEU A 318 60.08 -56.93 55.97
N GLY A 319 60.62 -58.14 56.14
CA GLY A 319 60.17 -59.10 57.14
C GLY A 319 58.88 -59.80 56.70
N ASP A 320 57.72 -59.25 57.07
CA ASP A 320 56.40 -59.84 56.80
C ASP A 320 55.93 -59.53 55.37
N GLU A 321 55.50 -60.57 54.65
CA GLU A 321 55.06 -60.49 53.25
C GLU A 321 53.88 -59.51 53.04
N ARG A 322 53.06 -59.28 54.09
CA ARG A 322 51.95 -58.32 54.06
C ARG A 322 52.40 -56.88 53.82
N TYR A 323 53.61 -56.48 54.23
CA TYR A 323 54.12 -55.13 54.00
C TYR A 323 54.37 -54.84 52.52
N SER A 324 54.83 -55.83 51.76
CA SER A 324 54.97 -55.73 50.31
C SER A 324 53.60 -55.55 49.63
N SER A 325 52.60 -56.31 50.10
CA SER A 325 51.21 -56.19 49.62
C SER A 325 50.62 -54.81 49.91
N TYR A 326 50.86 -54.23 51.09
CA TYR A 326 50.40 -52.88 51.42
C TYR A 326 51.10 -51.79 50.61
N ALA A 327 52.42 -51.92 50.41
CA ALA A 327 53.16 -51.01 49.53
C ALA A 327 52.60 -51.05 48.10
N GLU A 328 52.20 -52.23 47.61
CA GLU A 328 51.56 -52.36 46.30
C GLU A 328 50.18 -51.71 46.24
N ILE A 329 49.37 -51.81 47.29
CA ILE A 329 48.06 -51.15 47.37
C ILE A 329 48.22 -49.63 47.38
N VAL A 330 49.16 -49.10 48.18
CA VAL A 330 49.45 -47.65 48.24
C VAL A 330 49.94 -47.15 46.88
N ARG A 331 50.86 -47.88 46.24
CA ARG A 331 51.37 -47.55 44.91
C ARG A 331 50.24 -47.52 43.88
N THR A 332 49.43 -48.58 43.81
CA THR A 332 48.34 -48.71 42.84
C THR A 332 47.27 -47.65 43.04
N SER A 333 46.89 -47.38 44.29
CA SER A 333 45.90 -46.34 44.64
C SER A 333 46.43 -44.93 44.35
N GLY A 334 47.71 -44.69 44.62
CA GLY A 334 48.38 -43.42 44.34
C GLY A 334 48.47 -43.14 42.83
N THR A 335 48.86 -44.15 42.04
CA THR A 335 48.88 -44.04 40.57
C THR A 335 47.48 -43.77 40.01
N HIS A 336 46.46 -44.49 40.50
CA HIS A 336 45.09 -44.28 40.05
C HIS A 336 44.55 -42.88 40.37
N LEU A 337 44.85 -42.34 41.56
CA LEU A 337 44.46 -40.97 41.92
C LEU A 337 45.18 -39.92 41.05
N LEU A 338 46.45 -40.16 40.72
CA LEU A 338 47.21 -39.27 39.84
C LEU A 338 46.60 -39.22 38.44
N ASP A 339 46.20 -40.37 37.90
CA ASP A 339 45.55 -40.47 36.59
C ASP A 339 44.21 -39.72 36.58
N LEU A 340 43.39 -39.88 37.62
CA LEU A 340 42.13 -39.14 37.77
C LEU A 340 42.33 -37.61 37.83
N ILE A 341 43.37 -37.15 38.53
CA ILE A 341 43.72 -35.73 38.60
C ILE A 341 44.15 -35.20 37.22
N ASN A 342 44.93 -35.99 36.47
CA ASN A 342 45.36 -35.63 35.13
C ASN A 342 44.19 -35.57 34.15
N ASP A 343 43.25 -36.51 34.23
CA ASP A 343 42.05 -36.52 33.39
C ASP A 343 41.15 -35.31 33.67
N LEU A 344 40.98 -34.93 34.95
CA LEU A 344 40.23 -33.74 35.34
C LEU A 344 40.88 -32.44 34.82
N LEU A 345 42.22 -32.38 34.85
CA LEU A 345 42.96 -31.26 34.27
C LEU A 345 42.79 -31.17 32.75
N ASP A 346 42.90 -32.31 32.06
CA ASP A 346 42.79 -32.36 30.61
C ASP A 346 41.39 -31.93 30.16
N LEU A 347 40.35 -32.34 30.89
CA LEU A 347 38.98 -31.87 30.69
C LEU A 347 38.88 -30.35 30.92
N SER A 348 39.46 -29.82 32.01
CA SER A 348 39.41 -28.38 32.30
C SER A 348 40.15 -27.55 31.24
N ARG A 349 41.29 -28.04 30.72
CA ARG A 349 42.02 -27.40 29.62
C ARG A 349 41.25 -27.47 28.31
N ALA A 350 40.51 -28.56 28.07
CA ALA A 350 39.62 -28.71 26.92
C ALA A 350 38.46 -27.71 26.95
N GLU A 351 37.77 -27.58 28.08
CA GLU A 351 36.68 -26.61 28.29
C GLU A 351 37.15 -25.15 28.11
N ALA A 352 38.41 -24.85 28.45
CA ALA A 352 39.00 -23.54 28.28
C ALA A 352 39.56 -23.27 26.86
N GLY A 353 39.48 -24.23 25.95
CA GLY A 353 40.02 -24.12 24.58
C GLY A 353 41.54 -24.12 24.49
N GLY A 354 42.25 -24.50 25.57
CA GLY A 354 43.72 -24.50 25.65
C GLY A 354 44.39 -25.75 25.08
N LEU A 355 43.61 -26.72 24.59
CA LEU A 355 44.14 -27.87 23.87
C LEU A 355 44.52 -27.44 22.45
N ILE A 356 45.79 -27.10 22.24
CA ILE A 356 46.34 -26.86 20.91
C ILE A 356 46.56 -28.23 20.26
N PRO A 357 45.80 -28.58 19.21
CA PRO A 357 45.96 -29.86 18.53
C PRO A 357 47.27 -29.82 17.71
N ALA A 358 48.20 -30.73 17.99
CA ALA A 358 49.41 -30.87 17.19
C ALA A 358 49.11 -31.66 15.92
N ASP A 359 49.26 -31.03 14.76
CA ASP A 359 49.00 -31.65 13.45
C ASP A 359 50.14 -32.61 13.11
N SER A 360 49.86 -33.92 13.15
CA SER A 360 50.82 -34.95 12.77
C SER A 360 50.16 -36.04 11.93
N THR A 361 50.92 -36.61 11.01
CA THR A 361 50.55 -37.83 10.31
C THR A 361 50.61 -39.03 11.26
N LEU A 362 49.46 -39.67 11.51
CA LEU A 362 49.35 -40.82 12.39
C LEU A 362 49.29 -42.11 11.56
N ALA A 363 50.31 -42.96 11.71
CA ALA A 363 50.30 -44.32 11.19
C ALA A 363 49.43 -45.19 12.12
N VAL A 364 48.19 -45.44 11.69
CA VAL A 364 47.16 -46.12 12.50
C VAL A 364 47.59 -47.55 12.87
N ASP A 365 48.23 -48.25 11.95
CA ASP A 365 48.78 -49.60 12.14
C ASP A 365 49.84 -49.62 13.26
N ALA A 366 50.76 -48.66 13.26
CA ALA A 366 51.83 -48.57 14.23
C ALA A 366 51.30 -48.24 15.63
N GLN A 367 50.25 -47.42 15.74
CA GLN A 367 49.64 -47.09 17.03
C GLN A 367 48.85 -48.26 17.60
N ILE A 368 48.07 -48.97 16.77
CA ILE A 368 47.32 -50.16 17.20
C ILE A 368 48.27 -51.26 17.69
N ARG A 369 49.36 -51.52 16.95
CA ARG A 369 50.39 -52.49 17.38
C ARG A 369 51.02 -52.11 18.71
N ARG A 370 51.36 -50.82 18.89
CA ARG A 370 51.93 -50.33 20.16
C ARG A 370 50.97 -50.44 21.33
N ALA A 371 49.69 -50.12 21.15
CA ALA A 371 48.69 -50.26 22.20
C ALA A 371 48.54 -51.73 22.65
N ILE A 372 48.59 -52.65 21.69
CA ILE A 372 48.51 -54.09 21.98
C ILE A 372 49.78 -54.59 22.65
N ASP A 373 50.95 -54.12 22.22
CA ASP A 373 52.22 -54.42 22.87
C ASP A 373 52.25 -53.94 24.33
N MET A 374 51.66 -52.78 24.62
CA MET A 374 51.52 -52.26 25.98
C MET A 374 50.61 -53.12 26.87
N SER A 375 49.55 -53.71 26.30
CA SER A 375 48.61 -54.58 27.02
C SER A 375 48.98 -56.07 26.98
N ARG A 376 50.13 -56.45 26.39
CA ARG A 376 50.54 -57.87 26.26
C ARG A 376 50.54 -58.61 27.59
N THR A 377 51.05 -57.99 28.64
CA THR A 377 51.15 -58.62 29.96
C THR A 377 49.77 -59.00 30.53
N GLU A 378 48.75 -58.16 30.33
CA GLU A 378 47.36 -58.45 30.74
C GLU A 378 46.68 -59.45 29.80
N ILE A 379 47.00 -59.40 28.50
CA ILE A 379 46.51 -60.34 27.49
C ILE A 379 47.00 -61.76 27.79
N ASP A 380 48.29 -61.89 28.07
CA ASP A 380 48.97 -63.15 28.38
C ASP A 380 48.52 -63.68 29.75
N ALA A 381 48.39 -62.81 30.76
CA ALA A 381 47.89 -63.19 32.08
C ALA A 381 46.42 -63.66 32.07
N SER A 382 45.62 -63.16 31.12
CA SER A 382 44.23 -63.58 30.92
C SER A 382 44.08 -64.78 29.98
N GLY A 383 45.18 -65.28 29.40
CA GLY A 383 45.20 -66.42 28.49
C GLY A 383 44.50 -66.19 27.16
N LEU A 384 44.32 -64.94 26.71
CA LEU A 384 43.62 -64.65 25.47
C LEU A 384 44.58 -64.40 24.32
N THR A 385 44.22 -64.86 23.13
CA THR A 385 44.95 -64.51 21.91
C THR A 385 44.30 -63.29 21.23
N VAL A 386 45.01 -62.17 21.14
CA VAL A 386 44.54 -60.98 20.40
C VAL A 386 45.10 -60.99 18.98
N ARG A 387 44.22 -61.04 17.97
CA ARG A 387 44.59 -60.94 16.55
C ARG A 387 44.22 -59.56 16.00
N VAL A 388 45.19 -58.96 15.32
CA VAL A 388 45.02 -57.65 14.67
C VAL A 388 45.05 -57.84 13.17
N ALA A 389 43.95 -57.48 12.51
CA ALA A 389 43.89 -57.37 11.07
C ALA A 389 43.69 -55.90 10.71
N VAL A 390 44.74 -55.27 10.18
CA VAL A 390 44.67 -53.95 9.55
C VAL A 390 44.73 -54.16 8.05
N ASP A 391 43.74 -53.69 7.31
CA ASP A 391 43.73 -53.74 5.85
C ASP A 391 44.88 -52.88 5.30
N ALA A 392 45.59 -53.37 4.28
CA ALA A 392 46.76 -52.69 3.72
C ALA A 392 46.40 -51.34 3.06
N ASP A 393 45.12 -51.12 2.77
CA ASP A 393 44.59 -49.94 2.10
C ASP A 393 44.15 -48.83 3.08
N VAL A 394 44.56 -48.89 4.36
CA VAL A 394 44.28 -47.83 5.34
C VAL A 394 45.35 -46.74 5.23
N PRO A 395 45.03 -45.56 4.65
CA PRO A 395 46.02 -44.50 4.47
C PRO A 395 46.37 -43.84 5.81
N ALA A 396 47.63 -43.41 5.95
CA ALA A 396 48.04 -42.57 7.07
C ALA A 396 47.20 -41.29 7.09
N ARG A 397 46.39 -41.12 8.14
CA ARG A 397 45.51 -39.95 8.26
C ARG A 397 46.25 -38.84 9.00
N ARG A 398 46.06 -37.59 8.54
CA ARG A 398 46.37 -36.41 9.37
C ARG A 398 45.47 -36.49 10.60
N SER A 399 46.10 -36.56 11.77
CA SER A 399 45.41 -36.47 13.04
C SER A 399 45.88 -35.19 13.71
N THR A 400 44.95 -34.43 14.25
CA THR A 400 45.21 -33.23 15.01
C THR A 400 45.69 -33.54 16.44
N THR A 401 45.95 -34.80 16.82
CA THR A 401 46.31 -35.13 18.21
C THR A 401 47.35 -36.25 18.30
N ALA A 402 48.56 -35.98 17.81
CA ALA A 402 49.72 -36.90 17.83
C ALA A 402 50.04 -37.49 19.22
N GLY A 403 49.95 -36.66 20.25
CA GLY A 403 50.48 -36.98 21.58
C GLY A 403 49.51 -37.73 22.49
N ARG A 404 48.19 -37.67 22.23
CA ARG A 404 47.17 -38.09 23.21
C ARG A 404 46.21 -39.19 22.73
N CYS A 405 46.38 -39.75 21.52
CA CYS A 405 45.80 -41.06 21.19
C CYS A 405 46.36 -42.20 22.06
N ARG A 406 47.43 -41.94 22.82
CA ARG A 406 48.14 -42.90 23.67
C ARG A 406 47.33 -43.34 24.90
N SER A 407 46.40 -42.51 25.39
CA SER A 407 45.57 -42.79 26.59
C SER A 407 44.10 -43.09 26.30
N SER A 408 43.62 -42.96 25.05
CA SER A 408 42.21 -43.22 24.69
C SER A 408 41.93 -44.67 24.24
N TRP A 409 42.96 -45.53 24.24
CA TRP A 409 42.86 -46.95 23.90
C TRP A 409 43.36 -47.90 25.01
N PRO A 410 43.05 -47.72 26.31
CA PRO A 410 43.15 -48.86 27.22
C PRO A 410 42.06 -49.85 26.80
N ILE A 411 42.44 -51.07 26.44
CA ILE A 411 41.48 -52.18 26.36
C ILE A 411 40.98 -52.35 27.80
N PRO A 412 39.71 -52.04 28.14
CA PRO A 412 39.27 -52.16 29.52
C PRO A 412 39.33 -53.63 29.95
N ALA A 413 39.70 -53.90 31.21
CA ALA A 413 39.75 -55.27 31.75
C ALA A 413 38.41 -56.03 31.61
N SER A 414 37.30 -55.31 31.37
CA SER A 414 36.00 -55.87 31.04
C SER A 414 35.93 -56.57 29.66
N ALA A 415 36.95 -56.44 28.81
CA ALA A 415 37.04 -57.11 27.51
C ALA A 415 37.52 -58.57 27.59
N PHE A 416 37.92 -59.06 28.78
CA PHE A 416 38.42 -60.42 28.99
C PHE A 416 37.33 -61.35 29.57
N PRO A 417 36.78 -62.31 28.80
CA PRO A 417 35.74 -63.22 29.29
C PRO A 417 36.29 -64.27 30.29
N ARG A 418 35.63 -64.44 31.44
CA ARG A 418 35.85 -65.55 32.38
C ARG A 418 35.23 -66.85 31.84
N THR A 419 36.09 -67.84 31.52
CA THR A 419 35.89 -69.30 31.32
C THR A 419 34.63 -69.86 30.61
N ARG A 420 34.91 -70.72 29.62
CA ARG A 420 34.07 -71.35 28.58
C ARG A 420 32.84 -72.15 29.05
N SER A 421 31.75 -72.06 28.27
CA SER A 421 31.04 -73.25 27.76
C SER A 421 30.61 -73.06 26.31
N THR A 422 30.72 -74.13 25.54
CA THR A 422 30.72 -74.23 24.07
C THR A 422 29.32 -74.10 23.46
N ARG A 423 29.16 -73.21 22.46
CA ARG A 423 28.32 -73.48 21.28
C ARG A 423 28.66 -72.56 20.10
N CYS A 424 28.79 -73.18 18.93
CA CYS A 424 29.25 -72.64 17.66
C CYS A 424 28.41 -71.45 17.14
N TRP A 425 29.07 -70.48 16.50
CA TRP A 425 28.46 -69.48 15.63
C TRP A 425 29.09 -69.56 14.24
N SER A 426 28.26 -69.72 13.21
CA SER A 426 28.59 -69.45 11.80
C SER A 426 27.65 -68.36 11.26
N PRO A 427 28.06 -67.60 10.22
CA PRO A 427 27.68 -66.20 10.09
C PRO A 427 26.64 -65.91 8.99
N SER A 428 26.07 -64.70 9.08
CA SER A 428 25.52 -63.83 8.02
C SER A 428 24.02 -63.45 8.21
N PRO A 429 23.50 -62.42 7.51
CA PRO A 429 23.37 -61.09 8.09
C PRO A 429 21.93 -60.51 8.01
N SER A 430 21.69 -59.51 8.86
CA SER A 430 20.79 -58.36 8.65
C SER A 430 19.45 -58.57 7.91
N SER A 431 18.38 -58.35 8.69
CA SER A 431 16.97 -58.01 8.38
C SER A 431 16.10 -58.94 9.25
N ILE A 432 14.96 -58.58 9.85
CA ILE A 432 13.79 -57.85 9.34
C ILE A 432 13.03 -57.26 10.59
N PRO A 433 11.71 -56.94 10.61
CA PRO A 433 11.13 -55.60 10.73
C PRO A 433 10.32 -55.28 12.02
N ALA A 434 9.88 -54.02 12.10
CA ALA A 434 8.58 -53.47 12.51
C ALA A 434 7.60 -54.16 13.52
N CYS A 435 6.94 -53.26 14.27
CA CYS A 435 5.52 -53.28 14.71
C CYS A 435 5.11 -53.83 16.10
N THR A 436 4.65 -52.87 16.93
CA THR A 436 3.39 -52.82 17.72
C THR A 436 3.03 -53.88 18.77
N GLY A 437 2.79 -53.41 20.00
CA GLY A 437 1.43 -53.46 20.60
C GLY A 437 1.14 -54.42 21.78
N ASN A 438 1.04 -53.81 22.98
CA ASN A 438 0.00 -53.97 24.02
C ASN A 438 -0.13 -55.17 25.00
N THR A 439 -0.45 -54.78 26.25
CA THR A 439 -1.23 -55.43 27.35
C THR A 439 -0.60 -56.64 28.10
N ALA A 440 -0.69 -56.85 29.43
CA ALA A 440 -1.52 -56.31 30.53
C ALA A 440 -0.84 -56.52 31.93
N ALA A 441 -1.47 -55.94 32.98
CA ALA A 441 -1.18 -55.76 34.43
C ALA A 441 -1.13 -57.06 35.31
N PRO A 442 -1.21 -57.08 36.68
CA PRO A 442 -1.42 -56.02 37.71
C PRO A 442 -0.65 -56.14 39.08
N GLY A 443 -0.84 -55.16 39.99
CA GLY A 443 -0.98 -55.47 41.45
C GLY A 443 -0.30 -54.59 42.53
N SER A 444 -1.11 -53.74 43.19
CA SER A 444 -1.13 -53.39 44.65
C SER A 444 -0.16 -52.36 45.30
N GLY A 445 -0.74 -51.40 46.06
CA GLY A 445 -0.11 -50.78 47.25
C GLY A 445 -0.27 -49.26 47.46
N CYS A 446 -1.35 -48.80 48.12
CA CYS A 446 -1.38 -47.60 49.00
C CYS A 446 -1.28 -48.07 50.48
N PRO A 447 -1.08 -47.26 51.56
CA PRO A 447 -1.47 -45.83 51.76
C PRO A 447 -0.61 -44.94 52.76
N CYS A 448 -1.09 -43.69 53.03
CA CYS A 448 -0.90 -42.81 54.24
C CYS A 448 0.52 -42.19 54.52
N ALA A 449 0.77 -41.01 55.14
CA ALA A 449 0.06 -40.00 55.95
C ALA A 449 0.80 -38.61 55.94
N GLY A 450 0.16 -37.50 56.40
CA GLY A 450 0.62 -36.08 56.43
C GLY A 450 1.62 -35.70 57.57
N PRO A 451 1.64 -34.48 58.18
CA PRO A 451 0.93 -33.20 57.95
C PRO A 451 1.83 -31.91 57.96
N SER A 452 1.18 -30.74 57.93
CA SER A 452 1.62 -29.31 58.00
C SER A 452 2.60 -28.91 59.16
N PRO A 453 3.25 -27.71 59.22
CA PRO A 453 2.59 -26.39 59.42
C PRO A 453 3.24 -25.11 58.81
N ARG A 454 2.45 -24.02 58.87
CA ARG A 454 2.71 -22.55 58.79
C ARG A 454 3.91 -22.07 59.65
N PRO A 455 4.46 -20.82 59.54
CA PRO A 455 3.69 -19.55 59.54
C PRO A 455 4.27 -18.25 58.88
N MET A 456 3.39 -17.23 58.86
CA MET A 456 3.54 -15.77 59.09
C MET A 456 4.52 -14.92 58.24
N ALA A 457 4.01 -13.96 57.44
CA ALA A 457 3.60 -12.57 57.77
C ALA A 457 4.75 -11.58 57.41
N ALA A 458 4.55 -10.36 56.90
CA ALA A 458 3.42 -9.45 56.92
C ALA A 458 3.54 -8.38 55.80
N ARG A 459 2.37 -7.85 55.39
CA ARG A 459 1.99 -6.43 55.18
C ARG A 459 2.84 -5.56 54.23
N SER A 460 2.29 -4.69 53.38
CA SER A 460 1.10 -3.84 53.55
C SER A 460 0.68 -3.11 52.26
N LEU A 461 -0.65 -2.93 52.11
CA LEU A 461 -1.38 -1.71 51.64
C LEU A 461 -1.16 -1.26 50.16
N SER A 462 -2.17 -0.94 49.36
CA SER A 462 -3.47 -0.33 49.65
C SER A 462 -4.43 -0.41 48.44
N ARG A 463 -5.75 -0.46 48.74
CA ARG A 463 -6.93 0.19 48.09
C ARG A 463 -7.07 0.20 46.55
N ALA A 464 -8.25 0.13 45.93
CA ALA A 464 -9.64 -0.17 46.27
C ALA A 464 -10.47 -0.02 44.97
N ARG A 465 -11.64 -0.70 44.91
CA ARG A 465 -12.83 -0.44 44.05
C ARG A 465 -12.70 -0.75 42.53
N SER A 466 -13.68 -1.32 41.82
CA SER A 466 -15.09 -1.64 42.07
C SER A 466 -15.68 -2.62 41.02
N ALA A 467 -16.60 -3.48 41.48
CA ALA A 467 -17.80 -4.10 40.87
C ALA A 467 -18.02 -3.99 39.34
N ARG A 468 -18.15 -5.12 38.61
CA ARG A 468 -19.35 -5.97 38.38
C ARG A 468 -20.49 -5.29 37.60
N GLY A 469 -20.70 -5.73 36.35
CA GLY A 469 -21.99 -5.73 35.67
C GLY A 469 -22.93 -6.82 36.23
N PRO A 470 -24.17 -6.92 35.74
CA PRO A 470 -24.45 -7.91 34.68
C PRO A 470 -25.61 -7.52 33.73
N GLY A 471 -25.81 -8.29 32.65
CA GLY A 471 -27.12 -8.37 31.98
C GLY A 471 -27.10 -8.48 30.45
N SER A 472 -27.03 -9.72 29.95
CA SER A 472 -27.55 -10.15 28.63
C SER A 472 -29.08 -10.38 28.73
N PRO A 473 -29.89 -10.50 27.63
CA PRO A 473 -29.89 -11.75 26.85
C PRO A 473 -30.30 -11.69 25.34
N SER A 474 -29.80 -12.69 24.60
CA SER A 474 -30.44 -13.52 23.54
C SER A 474 -31.28 -12.95 22.38
N SER A 475 -30.92 -13.34 21.15
CA SER A 475 -31.80 -14.11 20.24
C SER A 475 -30.99 -14.84 19.14
N CYS A 476 -31.52 -15.97 18.68
CA CYS A 476 -30.84 -17.03 17.92
C CYS A 476 -31.33 -17.15 16.44
N ARG A 477 -30.37 -17.46 15.54
CA ARG A 477 -30.36 -18.43 14.40
C ARG A 477 -31.26 -18.24 13.15
N PRO A 478 -31.01 -18.96 12.02
CA PRO A 478 -29.75 -19.55 11.48
C PRO A 478 -29.57 -19.38 9.93
N GLY A 479 -28.38 -19.72 9.42
CA GLY A 479 -28.19 -20.05 7.99
C GLY A 479 -26.75 -19.97 7.47
N ALA A 480 -26.06 -21.12 7.35
CA ALA A 480 -24.79 -21.27 6.62
C ALA A 480 -25.06 -21.84 5.20
N PRO A 481 -24.13 -21.72 4.23
CA PRO A 481 -23.08 -22.74 4.16
C PRO A 481 -21.67 -22.24 3.78
N CYS A 482 -20.73 -23.14 4.06
CA CYS A 482 -19.27 -23.06 3.96
C CYS A 482 -18.70 -22.81 2.56
N ARG A 483 -17.53 -22.13 2.49
CA ARG A 483 -16.39 -22.51 1.63
C ARG A 483 -15.05 -22.02 2.23
N ARG A 484 -14.04 -22.90 2.15
CA ARG A 484 -12.67 -22.80 2.71
C ARG A 484 -11.83 -21.69 2.03
N PRO A 485 -10.89 -21.06 2.74
CA PRO A 485 -9.76 -20.37 2.11
C PRO A 485 -8.46 -21.20 2.16
N THR A 486 -7.77 -21.19 1.03
CA THR A 486 -6.47 -21.78 0.73
C THR A 486 -5.34 -21.04 1.47
N THR A 487 -4.51 -21.77 2.20
CA THR A 487 -3.32 -21.25 2.89
C THR A 487 -2.15 -21.03 1.92
N LEU A 488 -1.72 -19.77 1.74
CA LEU A 488 -0.43 -19.42 1.14
C LEU A 488 0.68 -19.56 2.19
N ARG A 489 1.57 -20.53 1.97
CA ARG A 489 2.77 -20.82 2.77
C ARG A 489 3.89 -19.84 2.39
N ARG A 490 4.38 -19.05 3.37
CA ARG A 490 5.62 -18.27 3.27
C ARG A 490 6.85 -19.19 3.18
N ARG A 491 7.70 -18.94 2.19
CA ARG A 491 9.02 -19.57 1.99
C ARG A 491 10.02 -19.09 3.07
N LYS A 492 10.75 -20.02 3.69
CA LYS A 492 12.03 -19.78 4.39
C LYS A 492 13.17 -19.91 3.39
N PRO A 493 14.29 -19.16 3.53
CA PRO A 493 15.45 -19.30 2.65
C PRO A 493 16.32 -20.52 3.05
N ASP A 494 16.71 -21.29 2.04
CA ASP A 494 17.65 -22.41 2.08
C ASP A 494 19.08 -21.92 2.39
N ARG A 495 19.69 -22.47 3.44
CA ARG A 495 21.14 -22.46 3.62
C ARG A 495 21.73 -23.60 2.79
N GLN A 496 22.39 -23.25 1.70
CA GLN A 496 23.18 -24.16 0.88
C GLN A 496 24.30 -24.81 1.69
N VAL A 497 24.14 -26.08 2.03
CA VAL A 497 25.24 -26.99 2.35
C VAL A 497 25.79 -27.46 1.01
N ARG A 498 26.98 -26.98 0.63
CA ARG A 498 27.72 -27.50 -0.53
C ARG A 498 28.06 -28.98 -0.29
N ARG A 499 27.34 -29.88 -0.97
CA ARG A 499 27.75 -31.27 -1.18
C ARG A 499 28.79 -31.30 -2.30
N CYS A 500 30.03 -31.65 -1.97
CA CYS A 500 30.99 -32.14 -2.96
C CYS A 500 30.64 -33.60 -3.37
N PRO A 501 31.06 -34.04 -4.57
CA PRO A 501 30.46 -35.17 -5.25
C PRO A 501 30.87 -36.51 -4.61
N GLY A 502 29.87 -37.37 -4.41
CA GLY A 502 30.09 -38.75 -4.00
C GLY A 502 30.78 -39.55 -5.10
N TYR A 503 32.06 -39.83 -4.90
CA TYR A 503 32.69 -41.00 -5.49
C TYR A 503 32.29 -42.22 -4.66
N ARG A 504 31.50 -43.11 -5.27
CA ARG A 504 31.28 -44.48 -4.79
C ARG A 504 32.63 -45.18 -4.77
N MET A 505 33.12 -45.56 -3.59
CA MET A 505 34.02 -46.70 -3.45
C MET A 505 33.58 -47.60 -2.30
N ARG A 506 33.73 -48.89 -2.57
CA ARG A 506 33.25 -50.04 -1.83
C ARG A 506 33.70 -49.98 -0.37
N SER A 507 32.74 -50.11 0.53
CA SER A 507 32.96 -50.53 1.92
C SER A 507 33.57 -51.94 1.93
N ARG A 508 34.90 -52.03 1.84
CA ARG A 508 35.62 -53.19 2.38
C ARG A 508 35.81 -52.98 3.88
N LYS A 509 35.51 -54.05 4.60
CA LYS A 509 35.40 -54.16 6.06
C LYS A 509 36.63 -53.55 6.75
N ILE A 510 36.44 -52.49 7.52
CA ILE A 510 37.44 -52.03 8.50
C ILE A 510 36.95 -52.51 9.86
N VAL A 511 37.74 -53.40 10.46
CA VAL A 511 37.55 -54.12 11.74
C VAL A 511 36.61 -55.34 11.65
N SER A 512 37.21 -56.52 11.40
CA SER A 512 36.60 -57.81 11.72
C SER A 512 37.27 -58.41 12.95
N ALA A 513 36.47 -58.69 13.97
CA ALA A 513 36.67 -59.68 15.03
C ALA A 513 38.00 -59.63 15.82
N ILE A 514 37.92 -59.13 17.06
CA ILE A 514 38.77 -59.62 18.15
C ILE A 514 38.25 -61.03 18.46
N GLY A 515 38.83 -62.03 17.81
CA GLY A 515 38.54 -63.44 18.08
C GLY A 515 39.39 -63.90 19.24
N VAL A 516 38.77 -64.10 20.40
CA VAL A 516 39.37 -64.74 21.57
C VAL A 516 39.36 -66.25 21.36
N SER A 517 40.52 -66.90 21.41
CA SER A 517 40.65 -68.38 21.46
C SER A 517 41.04 -68.79 22.86
#